data_AF-A0A975LIR5-F1
#
_entry.id   AF-A0A975LIR5-F1
#
_cell.length_a   1.000
_cell.length_b   1.000
_cell.length_c   1.000
_cell.angle_alpha   90.00
_cell.angle_beta   90.00
_cell.angle_gamma   90.00
#
_symmetry.space_group_name_H-M   'P 1'
#
loop_
_entity.id
_entity.type
_entity.pdbx_description
1 polymer ?
#
loop_
_entity_poly.entity_id
_entity_poly.type
_entity_poly.pdbx_seq_one_letter_code
_entity_poly.pdbx_strand_id
1 'polypeptide(L)'
;MIINGLSEETEKERLDQELCQIILEYHDKFKGILGYRRMTLWINRLNQRHYNVKRIRRLMRLMGISAKIRRKRKGYIKSTPQITVENVLNTEFKAEAPNDK
;
A
#
# COMPACT_ATOMS: atom_id res chain seq x y z
N MET A 1 -41.32 13.41 -9.78
CA MET A 1 -40.07 13.08 -9.06
C MET A 1 -39.55 11.80 -9.70
N ILE A 2 -38.48 11.75 -10.49
CA ILE A 2 -37.12 12.27 -10.28
C ILE A 2 -36.57 12.76 -11.63
N ILE A 3 -35.91 13.92 -11.60
CA ILE A 3 -35.20 14.54 -12.71
C ILE A 3 -33.88 13.78 -12.88
N ASN A 4 -33.70 13.03 -13.98
CA ASN A 4 -32.37 12.66 -14.44
C ASN A 4 -32.05 13.56 -15.64
N GLY A 5 -31.54 14.75 -15.33
CA GLY A 5 -30.91 15.60 -16.32
C GLY A 5 -29.72 14.85 -16.90
N LEU A 6 -29.79 14.55 -18.19
CA LEU A 6 -28.62 14.35 -19.02
C LEU A 6 -27.88 15.69 -19.05
N SER A 7 -27.03 15.92 -18.05
CA SER A 7 -26.01 16.96 -18.15
C SER A 7 -25.04 16.50 -19.23
N GLU A 8 -24.88 17.30 -20.29
CA GLU A 8 -23.79 17.12 -21.24
C GLU A 8 -22.49 17.00 -20.44
N GLU A 9 -21.80 15.87 -20.54
CA GLU A 9 -20.54 15.67 -19.84
C GLU A 9 -19.57 16.76 -20.28
N THR A 10 -19.02 17.49 -19.32
CA THR A 10 -18.06 18.53 -19.64
C THR A 10 -16.84 17.84 -20.27
N GLU A 11 -16.18 18.44 -21.27
CA GLU A 11 -14.99 17.85 -21.91
C GLU A 11 -13.94 17.36 -20.88
N LYS A 12 -13.81 18.10 -19.78
CA LYS A 12 -12.96 17.76 -18.65
C LYS A 12 -13.33 16.45 -17.95
N GLU A 13 -14.61 16.16 -17.81
CA GLU A 13 -15.12 14.95 -17.17
C GLU A 13 -14.81 13.73 -18.04
N ARG A 14 -15.01 13.85 -19.35
CA ARG A 14 -14.64 12.81 -20.31
C ARG A 14 -13.14 12.50 -20.27
N LEU A 15 -12.30 13.54 -20.25
CA LEU A 15 -10.85 13.37 -20.11
C LEU A 15 -10.44 12.78 -18.74
N ASP A 16 -11.16 13.10 -17.67
CA ASP A 16 -10.93 12.50 -16.36
C ASP A 16 -11.35 11.01 -16.35
N GLN A 17 -12.45 10.63 -17.03
CA GLN A 17 -12.87 9.23 -17.21
C GLN A 17 -11.83 8.42 -18.02
N GLU A 18 -11.36 8.95 -19.15
CA GLU A 18 -10.30 8.32 -19.96
C GLU A 18 -9.03 8.09 -19.12
N LEU A 19 -8.63 9.10 -18.34
CA LEU A 19 -7.46 8.99 -17.47
C LEU A 19 -7.67 7.97 -16.34
N CYS A 20 -8.87 7.88 -15.77
CA CYS A 20 -9.23 6.86 -14.80
C CYS A 20 -9.09 5.44 -15.38
N GLN A 21 -9.52 5.23 -16.62
CA GLN A 21 -9.40 3.94 -17.29
C GLN A 21 -7.93 3.52 -17.47
N ILE A 22 -7.07 4.47 -17.89
CA ILE A 22 -5.63 4.22 -18.01
C ILE A 22 -5.02 3.89 -16.64
N ILE A 23 -5.42 4.60 -15.57
CA ILE A 23 -4.92 4.33 -14.21
C ILE A 23 -5.29 2.90 -13.76
N LEU A 24 -6.50 2.42 -14.07
CA LEU A 24 -6.94 1.05 -13.77
C LEU A 24 -6.10 0.01 -14.51
N GLU A 25 -5.95 0.17 -15.82
CA GLU A 25 -5.17 -0.76 -16.64
C GLU A 25 -3.74 -0.92 -16.10
N TYR A 26 -3.09 0.20 -15.75
CA TYR A 26 -1.76 0.17 -15.15
C TYR A 26 -1.76 -0.41 -13.74
N HIS A 27 -2.79 -0.12 -12.95
CA HIS A 27 -2.91 -0.72 -11.62
C HIS A 27 -2.90 -2.25 -11.72
N ASP A 28 -3.69 -2.81 -12.63
CA ASP A 28 -3.83 -4.26 -12.81
C ASP A 28 -2.56 -4.87 -13.42
N LYS A 29 -2.03 -4.25 -14.49
CA LYS A 29 -0.78 -4.67 -15.15
C LYS A 29 0.39 -4.79 -14.17
N PHE A 30 0.49 -3.86 -13.22
CA PHE A 30 1.55 -3.84 -12.21
C PHE A 30 1.11 -4.38 -10.84
N LYS A 31 -0.04 -5.07 -10.76
CA LYS A 31 -0.57 -5.73 -9.54
C LYS A 31 -0.60 -4.81 -8.30
N GLY A 32 -0.85 -3.51 -8.51
CA GLY A 32 -0.90 -2.49 -7.46
C GLY A 32 0.44 -2.05 -6.89
N ILE A 33 1.56 -2.37 -7.52
CA ILE A 33 2.88 -1.91 -7.07
C ILE A 33 3.04 -0.39 -7.26
N LEU A 34 2.35 0.19 -8.24
CA LEU A 34 2.49 1.60 -8.59
C LEU A 34 1.65 2.51 -7.68
N GLY A 35 2.33 3.40 -6.95
CA GLY A 35 1.70 4.57 -6.33
C GLY A 35 1.64 5.77 -7.27
N TYR A 36 0.90 6.82 -6.88
CA TYR A 36 0.60 7.96 -7.76
C TYR A 36 1.82 8.63 -8.41
N ARG A 37 2.97 8.69 -7.72
CA ARG A 37 4.23 9.22 -8.28
C ARG A 37 4.73 8.38 -9.44
N ARG A 38 4.83 7.06 -9.26
CA ARG A 38 5.29 6.15 -10.30
C ARG A 38 4.24 6.03 -11.40
N MET A 39 2.96 6.01 -11.04
CA MET A 39 1.84 6.04 -11.99
C MET A 39 1.95 7.24 -12.93
N THR A 40 2.18 8.45 -12.39
CA THR A 40 2.36 9.66 -13.19
C THR A 40 3.54 9.55 -14.14
N LEU A 41 4.69 9.05 -13.65
CA LEU A 41 5.89 8.88 -14.48
C LEU A 41 5.63 7.91 -15.65
N TRP A 42 4.99 6.77 -15.37
CA TRP A 42 4.70 5.75 -16.37
C TRP A 42 3.69 6.23 -17.42
N ILE A 43 2.57 6.82 -16.98
CA ILE A 43 1.56 7.36 -17.88
C ILE A 43 2.17 8.45 -18.77
N ASN A 44 2.95 9.38 -18.19
CA ASN A 44 3.54 10.46 -18.97
C ASN A 44 4.57 9.96 -19.98
N ARG A 45 5.41 8.98 -19.60
CA ARG A 45 6.43 8.41 -20.48
C ARG A 45 5.84 7.59 -21.63
N LEU A 46 4.85 6.74 -21.34
CA LEU A 46 4.30 5.81 -22.32
C LEU A 46 3.25 6.46 -23.22
N ASN A 47 2.46 7.39 -22.70
CA ASN A 47 1.40 8.04 -23.47
C ASN A 47 1.85 9.35 -24.10
N GLN A 48 3.13 9.73 -23.97
CA GLN A 48 3.69 10.99 -24.47
C GLN A 48 2.88 12.23 -24.01
N ARG A 49 2.43 12.20 -22.75
CA ARG A 49 1.64 13.28 -22.13
C ARG A 49 2.37 13.85 -20.92
N HIS A 50 1.92 15.02 -20.46
CA HIS A 50 2.43 15.68 -19.26
C HIS A 50 1.30 15.94 -18.25
N TYR A 51 0.75 14.87 -17.68
CA TYR A 51 -0.25 14.99 -16.62
C TYR A 51 0.40 15.49 -15.33
N ASN A 52 -0.31 16.41 -14.65
CA ASN A 52 0.07 16.88 -13.33
C ASN A 52 -0.12 15.78 -12.29
N VAL A 53 0.91 15.57 -11.46
CA VAL A 53 0.91 14.61 -10.35
C VAL A 53 -0.30 14.80 -9.42
N LYS A 54 -0.75 16.03 -9.18
CA LYS A 54 -1.91 16.34 -8.33
C LYS A 54 -3.22 15.80 -8.94
N ARG A 55 -3.37 15.86 -10.27
CA ARG A 55 -4.56 15.35 -10.98
C ARG A 55 -4.66 13.83 -10.84
N ILE A 56 -3.58 13.12 -11.11
CA ILE A 56 -3.52 11.66 -10.97
C ILE A 56 -3.75 11.24 -9.52
N ARG A 57 -3.13 11.94 -8.55
CA ARG A 57 -3.37 11.67 -7.12
C ARG A 57 -4.83 11.86 -6.73
N ARG A 58 -5.50 12.89 -7.25
CA ARG A 58 -6.93 13.15 -7.00
C ARG A 58 -7.79 12.02 -7.55
N LEU A 59 -7.60 11.64 -8.82
CA LEU A 59 -8.39 10.57 -9.46
C LEU A 59 -8.17 9.22 -8.78
N MET A 60 -6.92 8.84 -8.50
CA MET A 60 -6.63 7.60 -7.74
C MET A 60 -7.33 7.57 -6.38
N ARG A 61 -7.40 8.70 -5.66
CA ARG A 61 -8.12 8.79 -4.38
C ARG A 61 -9.63 8.60 -4.54
N LEU A 62 -10.23 9.22 -5.55
CA LEU A 62 -11.67 9.06 -5.84
C LEU A 62 -12.02 7.60 -6.15
N MET A 63 -11.12 6.89 -6.84
CA MET A 63 -11.28 5.48 -7.18
C MET A 63 -10.88 4.52 -6.05
N GLY A 64 -10.39 5.01 -4.92
CA GLY A 64 -9.89 4.17 -3.83
C GLY A 64 -8.59 3.40 -4.16
N ILE A 65 -7.91 3.77 -5.24
CA ILE A 65 -6.69 3.10 -5.70
C ILE A 65 -5.47 3.61 -4.92
N SER A 66 -4.69 2.67 -4.38
CA SER A 66 -3.45 2.96 -3.67
C SER A 66 -2.39 1.92 -3.98
N ALA A 67 -1.13 2.27 -3.71
CA ALA A 67 -0.05 1.30 -3.85
C ALA A 67 -0.18 0.21 -2.79
N LYS A 68 -0.08 -1.05 -3.20
CA LYS A 68 0.04 -2.19 -2.32
C LYS A 68 1.41 -2.16 -1.64
N ILE A 69 1.44 -1.62 -0.43
CA ILE A 69 2.66 -1.55 0.37
C ILE A 69 3.02 -2.96 0.86
N ARG A 70 4.28 -3.38 0.64
CA ARG A 70 4.76 -4.65 1.20
C ARG A 70 4.73 -4.58 2.73
N ARG A 71 4.19 -5.60 3.39
CA ARG A 71 4.37 -5.74 4.84
C ARG A 71 5.85 -5.95 5.14
N LYS A 72 6.39 -5.24 6.13
CA LYS A 72 7.76 -5.47 6.61
C LYS A 72 7.86 -6.91 7.10
N ARG A 73 8.83 -7.67 6.59
CA ARG A 73 9.11 -9.01 7.10
C ARG A 73 9.66 -8.88 8.52
N LYS A 74 9.22 -9.75 9.44
CA LYS A 74 9.81 -9.83 10.78
C LYS A 74 11.28 -10.24 10.62
N GLY A 75 12.20 -9.56 11.32
CA GLY A 75 13.63 -9.86 11.26
C GLY A 75 14.00 -11.16 11.98
N TYR A 76 13.10 -11.68 12.80
CA TYR A 76 13.25 -12.93 13.53
C TYR A 76 12.02 -13.81 13.30
N ILE A 77 12.27 -15.07 12.96
CA ILE A 77 11.26 -16.13 12.92
C ILE A 77 11.35 -16.80 14.30
N LYS A 78 10.27 -16.77 15.09
CA LYS A 78 10.23 -17.51 16.35
C LYS A 78 10.38 -19.00 16.03
N SER A 79 11.54 -19.58 16.32
CA SER A 79 11.68 -21.03 16.39
C SER A 79 11.17 -21.48 17.75
N THR A 80 10.44 -22.60 17.79
CA THR A 80 10.30 -23.36 19.04
C THR A 80 11.70 -23.84 19.42
N PRO A 81 12.22 -23.53 20.61
CA PRO A 81 13.44 -24.19 21.06
C PRO A 81 13.14 -25.69 21.16
N GLN A 82 13.81 -26.50 20.34
CA GLN A 82 13.60 -27.96 20.32
C GLN A 82 14.04 -28.61 21.64
N ILE A 83 14.86 -27.91 22.42
CA ILE A 83 15.46 -28.40 23.66
C ILE A 83 15.38 -27.27 24.69
N THR A 84 14.34 -27.27 25.51
CA THR A 84 14.44 -26.68 26.84
C THR A 84 15.06 -27.77 27.71
N VAL A 85 16.38 -27.71 27.92
CA VAL A 85 17.00 -28.63 28.88
C VAL A 85 16.39 -28.35 30.25
N GLU A 86 16.10 -29.40 31.00
CA GLU A 86 15.75 -29.25 32.41
C GLU A 86 16.91 -28.56 33.14
N ASN A 87 16.59 -27.77 34.15
CA ASN A 87 17.59 -27.11 34.98
C ASN A 87 18.35 -28.16 35.81
N VAL A 88 19.37 -28.79 35.22
CA VAL A 88 20.18 -29.85 35.85
C VAL A 88 20.82 -29.36 37.15
N LEU A 89 21.07 -28.06 37.26
CA LEU A 89 21.68 -27.46 38.44
C LEU A 89 20.71 -27.17 39.58
N ASN A 90 19.39 -27.22 39.32
CA ASN A 90 18.27 -27.02 40.24
C ASN A 90 18.58 -26.10 41.44
N THR A 91 19.34 -25.04 41.19
CA THR A 91 19.86 -24.19 42.25
C THR A 91 18.72 -23.24 42.56
N GLU A 92 18.10 -23.40 43.72
CA GLU A 92 17.10 -22.47 44.22
C GLU A 92 17.79 -21.13 44.49
N PHE A 93 17.87 -20.28 43.47
CA PHE A 93 18.38 -18.92 43.63
C PHE A 93 17.30 -18.10 44.33
N LYS A 94 17.33 -18.12 45.67
CA LYS A 94 16.49 -17.26 46.51
C LYS A 94 17.20 -15.93 46.68
N ALA A 95 16.62 -14.88 46.09
CA ALA A 95 17.04 -13.51 46.30
C ALA A 95 15.97 -12.80 47.15
N GLU A 96 16.34 -12.36 48.35
CA GLU A 96 15.43 -11.62 49.24
C GLU A 96 15.37 -10.12 48.85
N ALA A 97 16.39 -9.62 48.14
CA ALA A 97 16.50 -8.25 47.67
C ALA A 97 17.07 -8.17 46.23
N PRO A 98 16.89 -7.04 45.52
CA PRO A 98 17.51 -6.84 44.21
C PRO A 98 19.05 -6.76 44.36
N ASN A 99 19.78 -7.52 43.55
CA ASN A 99 21.25 -7.59 43.46
C ASN A 99 22.01 -8.46 44.48
N ASP A 100 21.37 -9.45 45.11
CA ASP A 100 22.12 -10.50 45.82
C ASP A 100 22.37 -11.71 44.91
N LYS A 101 23.58 -12.28 45.00
CA LYS A 101 24.08 -13.38 44.17
C LYS A 101 24.86 -14.40 44.97
#